data_AF-A0A8I6YI03-F1
#
_entry.id   AF-A0A8I6YI03-F1
#
_cell.length_a   1.000
_cell.length_b   1.000
_cell.length_c   1.000
_cell.angle_alpha   90.00
_cell.angle_beta   90.00
_cell.angle_gamma   90.00
#
_symmetry.space_group_name_H-M   'P 1'
#
loop_
_entity.id
_entity.type
_entity.pdbx_description
1 polymer ?
#
loop_
_entity_poly.entity_id
_entity_poly.type
_entity_poly.pdbx_seq_one_letter_code
_entity_poly.pdbx_strand_id
1 'polypeptide(L)'
;MQLGAAADRPEARGLFHASKHALISAAPAPAAARRQAAPPKSRASSTPSRHSARQAASGSTVPVAQRASLRLVKELGLLGPRDKMTEEVVRALLQRFEEPLSDGDLAVIAKLTRLDSEALRVMAGMIGPDEVADEALV
;
A
#
# COMPACT_ATOMS: atom_id res chain seq x y z
N MET A 1 13.46 41.94 -45.32
CA MET A 1 12.98 41.70 -43.95
C MET A 1 13.07 40.21 -43.68
N GLN A 2 13.99 39.79 -42.81
CA GLN A 2 14.28 38.40 -42.46
C GLN A 2 13.71 38.10 -41.07
N LEU A 3 12.92 37.04 -40.94
CA LEU A 3 12.45 36.39 -39.69
C LEU A 3 12.28 34.90 -40.07
N GLY A 4 12.81 33.85 -39.43
CA GLY A 4 13.38 33.70 -38.09
C GLY A 4 12.51 32.73 -37.28
N ALA A 5 13.10 31.59 -36.85
CA ALA A 5 12.63 30.61 -35.85
C ALA A 5 11.61 29.55 -36.32
N ALA A 6 11.98 28.26 -36.35
CA ALA A 6 12.00 27.25 -35.26
C ALA A 6 10.72 26.37 -35.31
N ALA A 7 10.85 25.08 -35.66
CA ALA A 7 10.62 23.93 -34.76
C ALA A 7 9.22 23.97 -34.11
N ASP A 8 8.32 23.02 -34.33
CA ASP A 8 8.43 21.69 -33.76
C ASP A 8 7.40 20.74 -34.41
N ARG A 9 7.84 19.51 -34.68
CA ARG A 9 6.95 18.37 -34.96
C ARG A 9 6.42 17.84 -33.63
N PRO A 10 5.15 17.44 -33.51
CA PRO A 10 4.66 16.81 -32.29
C PRO A 10 5.14 15.36 -32.22
N GLU A 11 6.34 15.14 -31.69
CA GLU A 11 6.80 13.81 -31.27
C GLU A 11 6.01 13.41 -30.02
N ALA A 12 5.18 12.39 -30.18
CA ALA A 12 4.42 11.74 -29.13
C ALA A 12 5.37 11.36 -27.97
N ARG A 13 5.16 11.97 -26.80
CA ARG A 13 5.86 11.63 -25.57
C ARG A 13 5.42 10.24 -25.08
N GLY A 14 6.01 9.19 -25.67
CA GLY A 14 5.92 7.83 -25.16
C GLY A 14 6.76 7.68 -23.89
N LEU A 15 6.10 7.49 -22.74
CA LEU A 15 6.73 7.33 -21.42
C LEU A 15 7.58 6.06 -21.26
N PHE A 16 7.59 5.16 -22.25
CA PHE A 16 8.43 3.96 -22.23
C PHE A 16 9.18 3.84 -23.56
N HIS A 17 10.46 4.21 -23.53
CA HIS A 17 11.35 3.89 -24.64
C HIS A 17 11.90 2.50 -24.37
N ALA A 18 11.67 1.55 -25.29
CA ALA A 18 12.31 0.25 -25.24
C ALA A 18 13.83 0.46 -25.35
N SER A 19 14.57 0.29 -24.25
CA SER A 19 16.03 0.44 -24.26
C SER A 19 16.62 -0.64 -25.16
N LYS A 20 17.22 -0.23 -26.29
CA LYS A 20 17.82 -1.14 -27.29
C LYS A 20 19.15 -1.79 -26.88
N HIS A 21 19.60 -1.61 -25.64
CA HIS A 21 20.88 -2.17 -25.20
C HIS A 21 20.67 -3.36 -24.26
N ALA A 22 20.89 -4.57 -24.79
CA ALA A 22 21.20 -5.71 -23.97
C ALA A 22 22.50 -5.43 -23.20
N LEU A 23 22.45 -5.32 -21.88
CA LEU A 23 23.60 -5.04 -21.00
C LEU A 23 24.56 -6.23 -20.84
N ILE A 24 24.38 -7.31 -21.61
CA ILE A 24 25.26 -8.48 -21.59
C ILE A 24 25.84 -8.62 -23.00
N SER A 25 26.96 -7.91 -23.21
CA SER A 25 27.78 -8.11 -24.39
C SER A 25 28.52 -9.45 -24.27
N ALA A 26 28.38 -10.24 -25.33
CA ALA A 26 29.19 -11.41 -25.72
C ALA A 26 29.08 -12.70 -24.89
N ALA A 27 28.64 -13.77 -25.57
CA ALA A 27 29.03 -15.13 -25.23
C ALA A 27 30.56 -15.28 -25.37
N PRO A 28 31.27 -15.96 -24.45
CA PRO A 28 32.72 -16.12 -24.58
C PRO A 28 33.04 -17.12 -25.69
N ALA A 29 33.88 -16.70 -26.65
CA ALA A 29 34.51 -17.57 -27.65
C ALA A 29 35.46 -18.60 -26.98
N PRO A 30 35.73 -19.76 -27.62
CA PRO A 30 36.30 -20.92 -26.92
C PRO A 30 37.80 -20.82 -26.66
N ALA A 31 38.15 -21.23 -25.42
CA ALA A 31 39.41 -21.81 -24.94
C ALA A 31 40.75 -21.24 -25.48
N ALA A 32 41.32 -20.28 -24.74
CA ALA A 32 42.77 -20.08 -24.70
C ALA A 32 43.27 -20.04 -23.24
N ALA A 33 44.24 -20.93 -22.98
CA ALA A 33 45.09 -21.04 -21.78
C ALA A 33 44.42 -21.33 -20.43
N ARG A 34 44.52 -22.60 -20.01
CA ARG A 34 44.28 -23.09 -18.64
C ARG A 34 45.14 -22.29 -17.66
N ARG A 35 44.55 -21.35 -16.93
CA ARG A 35 45.13 -20.84 -15.68
C ARG A 35 44.70 -21.76 -14.56
N GLN A 36 45.66 -22.24 -13.78
CA GLN A 36 45.44 -23.16 -12.66
C GLN A 36 44.41 -22.54 -11.70
N ALA A 37 43.31 -23.27 -11.50
CA ALA A 37 42.19 -22.82 -10.71
C ALA A 37 42.63 -22.58 -9.26
N ALA A 38 42.45 -21.35 -8.77
CA ALA A 38 42.45 -21.10 -7.33
C ALA A 38 41.31 -21.91 -6.67
N PRO A 39 41.44 -22.31 -5.40
CA PRO A 39 40.43 -23.14 -4.74
C PRO A 39 39.09 -22.40 -4.76
N PRO A 40 37.96 -23.08 -5.07
CA PRO A 40 36.66 -22.43 -5.02
C PRO A 40 36.41 -22.00 -3.57
N LYS A 41 36.45 -20.69 -3.32
CA LYS A 41 35.89 -20.14 -2.09
C LYS A 41 34.42 -20.56 -2.08
N SER A 42 34.07 -21.51 -1.22
CA SER A 42 32.70 -21.89 -0.92
C SER A 42 31.94 -20.61 -0.59
N ARG A 43 31.20 -20.10 -1.57
CA ARG A 43 30.31 -18.97 -1.34
C ARG A 43 29.12 -19.56 -0.62
N ALA A 44 29.03 -19.27 0.68
CA ALA A 44 27.86 -19.59 1.49
C ALA A 44 26.61 -19.24 0.68
N SER A 45 25.69 -20.19 0.56
CA SER A 45 24.40 -20.00 -0.13
C SER A 45 23.64 -18.92 0.62
N SER A 46 23.79 -17.66 0.20
CA SER A 46 22.97 -16.58 0.71
C SER A 46 21.59 -16.75 0.11
N THR A 47 20.64 -17.22 0.92
CA THR A 47 19.23 -17.22 0.56
C THR A 47 18.86 -15.78 0.18
N PRO A 48 18.34 -15.54 -1.04
CA PRO A 48 17.98 -14.20 -1.45
C PRO A 48 16.82 -13.70 -0.58
N SER A 49 17.14 -12.90 0.45
CA SER A 49 16.13 -12.18 1.21
C SER A 49 15.72 -10.94 0.44
N ARG A 50 14.46 -10.91 0.02
CA ARG A 50 13.84 -9.75 -0.64
C ARG A 50 13.53 -8.60 0.33
N HIS A 51 13.76 -8.78 1.62
CA HIS A 51 13.39 -7.80 2.64
C HIS A 51 14.61 -7.08 3.20
N SER A 52 14.52 -5.74 3.25
CA SER A 52 15.50 -4.92 3.97
C SER A 52 15.57 -5.36 5.44
N ALA A 53 16.73 -5.18 6.07
CA ALA A 53 16.95 -5.55 7.48
C ALA A 53 15.89 -4.94 8.42
N ARG A 54 15.39 -3.74 8.11
CA ARG A 54 14.32 -3.08 8.86
C ARG A 54 12.97 -3.80 8.75
N GLN A 55 12.62 -4.25 7.55
CA GLN A 55 11.36 -4.96 7.28
C GLN A 55 11.37 -6.38 7.87
N ALA A 56 12.55 -7.02 7.89
CA ALA A 56 12.72 -8.31 8.55
C ALA A 56 12.58 -8.22 10.08
N ALA A 57 13.06 -7.12 10.69
CA ALA A 57 12.93 -6.89 12.13
C ALA A 57 11.49 -6.64 12.58
N SER A 58 10.62 -6.16 11.68
CA SER A 58 9.20 -5.89 11.94
C SER A 58 8.26 -6.95 11.35
N GLY A 59 8.75 -8.18 11.16
CA GLY A 59 7.92 -9.28 10.67
C GLY A 59 6.77 -9.57 11.63
N SER A 60 5.54 -9.47 11.15
CA SER A 60 4.36 -9.85 11.92
C SER A 60 3.71 -11.06 11.26
N THR A 61 3.66 -12.17 12.02
CA THR A 61 3.08 -13.46 11.63
C THR A 61 1.56 -13.39 11.45
N VAL A 62 0.91 -12.37 12.01
CA VAL A 62 -0.55 -12.21 11.96
C VAL A 62 -0.96 -11.66 10.59
N PRO A 63 -1.89 -12.30 9.87
CA PRO A 63 -2.46 -11.79 8.62
C PRO A 63 -2.92 -10.32 8.70
N VAL A 64 -2.72 -9.56 7.61
CA VAL A 64 -3.08 -8.12 7.52
C VAL A 64 -4.54 -7.89 7.92
N ALA A 65 -5.46 -8.71 7.42
CA ALA A 65 -6.89 -8.59 7.70
C ALA A 65 -7.18 -8.70 9.21
N GLN A 66 -6.61 -9.69 9.90
CA GLN A 66 -6.77 -9.86 11.34
C GLN A 66 -6.20 -8.66 12.13
N ARG A 67 -5.08 -8.09 11.67
CA ARG A 67 -4.51 -6.88 12.29
C ARG A 67 -5.41 -5.66 12.07
N ALA A 68 -6.01 -5.51 10.89
CA ALA A 68 -6.93 -4.43 10.59
C ALA A 68 -8.19 -4.52 11.48
N SER A 69 -8.77 -5.71 11.61
CA SER A 69 -9.90 -5.96 12.53
C SER A 69 -9.55 -5.61 13.98
N LEU A 70 -8.39 -6.06 14.48
CA LEU A 70 -7.95 -5.71 15.84
C LEU A 70 -7.72 -4.20 16.02
N ARG A 71 -7.20 -3.52 14.99
CA ARG A 71 -6.99 -2.07 15.03
C ARG A 71 -8.31 -1.32 15.10
N LEU A 72 -9.31 -1.72 14.30
CA LEU A 72 -10.64 -1.13 14.32
C LEU A 72 -11.25 -1.20 15.71
N VAL A 73 -11.28 -2.40 16.30
CA VAL A 73 -11.88 -2.63 17.63
C VAL A 73 -11.17 -1.83 18.73
N LYS A 74 -9.85 -1.68 18.65
CA LYS A 74 -9.08 -0.85 19.59
C LYS A 74 -9.40 0.63 19.46
N GLU A 75 -9.46 1.16 18.25
CA GLU A 75 -9.72 2.59 18.02
C GLU A 75 -11.18 2.96 18.30
N LEU A 76 -12.13 2.01 18.17
CA LEU A 76 -13.51 2.16 18.64
C LEU A 76 -13.65 2.11 20.17
N GLY A 77 -12.55 1.89 20.90
CA GLY A 77 -12.53 1.89 22.37
C GLY A 77 -13.07 0.61 23.02
N LEU A 78 -13.32 -0.44 22.24
CA LEU A 78 -13.85 -1.72 22.75
C LEU A 78 -12.75 -2.63 23.34
N LEU A 79 -11.47 -2.31 23.07
CA LEU A 79 -10.35 -3.14 23.48
C LEU A 79 -9.14 -2.29 23.88
N GLY A 80 -8.56 -2.54 25.05
CA GLY A 80 -7.34 -1.89 25.50
C GLY A 80 -6.07 -2.37 24.76
N PRO A 81 -4.92 -1.70 24.96
CA PRO A 81 -3.68 -2.01 24.25
C PRO A 81 -3.20 -3.46 24.37
N ARG A 82 -3.52 -4.13 25.48
CA ARG A 82 -3.09 -5.51 25.82
C ARG A 82 -4.23 -6.50 25.98
N ASP A 83 -5.46 -6.07 25.74
CA ASP A 83 -6.61 -6.93 25.92
C ASP A 83 -6.74 -7.89 24.75
N LYS A 84 -7.31 -9.06 25.02
CA LYS A 84 -7.55 -10.10 24.02
C LYS A 84 -8.94 -9.94 23.43
N MET A 85 -9.11 -10.31 22.18
CA MET A 85 -10.41 -10.37 21.53
C MET A 85 -11.24 -11.49 22.19
N THR A 86 -12.22 -11.13 23.02
CA THR A 86 -13.16 -12.06 23.66
C THR A 86 -14.49 -12.07 22.91
N GLU A 87 -15.32 -13.09 23.14
CA GLU A 87 -16.66 -13.17 22.56
C GLU A 87 -17.56 -11.97 22.95
N GLU A 88 -17.36 -11.45 24.16
CA GLU A 88 -18.05 -10.25 24.65
C GLU A 88 -17.70 -9.02 23.81
N VAL A 89 -16.42 -8.83 23.46
CA VAL A 89 -15.97 -7.73 22.60
C VAL A 89 -16.53 -7.88 21.18
N VAL A 90 -16.59 -9.11 20.65
CA VAL A 90 -17.21 -9.37 19.34
C VAL A 90 -18.70 -9.02 19.38
N ARG A 91 -19.41 -9.40 20.44
CA ARG A 91 -20.82 -9.08 20.62
C ARG A 91 -21.03 -7.57 20.75
N ALA A 92 -20.21 -6.88 21.55
CA ALA A 92 -20.28 -5.43 21.70
C ALA A 92 -20.02 -4.71 20.37
N LEU A 93 -19.08 -5.22 19.55
CA LEU A 93 -18.85 -4.70 18.20
C LEU A 93 -20.09 -4.86 17.32
N LEU A 94 -20.72 -6.03 17.31
CA LEU A 94 -21.92 -6.28 16.50
C LEU A 94 -23.10 -5.39 16.95
N GLN A 95 -23.33 -5.28 18.26
CA GLN A 95 -24.38 -4.42 18.82
C GLN A 95 -24.20 -2.95 18.45
N ARG A 96 -22.95 -2.47 18.32
CA ARG A 96 -22.68 -1.10 17.88
C ARG A 96 -23.15 -0.77 16.46
N PHE A 97 -23.32 -1.77 15.60
CA PHE A 97 -23.83 -1.58 14.24
C PHE A 97 -25.35 -1.83 14.13
N GLU A 98 -26.02 -2.27 15.21
CA GLU A 98 -27.49 -2.35 15.24
C GLU A 98 -28.13 -0.96 15.38
N GLU A 99 -27.45 -0.05 16.06
CA GLU A 99 -27.80 1.36 16.16
C GLU A 99 -27.05 2.19 15.10
N PRO A 100 -27.60 3.34 14.64
CA PRO A 100 -26.85 4.25 13.78
C PRO A 100 -25.54 4.66 14.44
N LEU A 101 -24.43 4.52 13.70
CA LEU A 101 -23.09 4.79 14.22
C LEU A 101 -22.98 6.22 14.77
N SER A 102 -22.33 6.35 15.92
CA SER A 102 -22.06 7.67 16.48
C SER A 102 -21.07 8.46 15.61
N ASP A 103 -21.13 9.79 15.67
CA ASP A 103 -20.17 10.66 14.96
C ASP A 103 -18.71 10.35 15.32
N GLY A 104 -18.45 9.97 16.58
CA GLY A 104 -17.12 9.57 17.03
C GLY A 104 -16.63 8.30 16.33
N ASP A 105 -17.51 7.32 16.14
CA ASP A 105 -17.19 6.07 15.48
C ASP A 105 -16.97 6.27 13.97
N LEU A 106 -17.79 7.11 13.34
CA LEU A 106 -17.60 7.50 11.95
C LEU A 106 -16.27 8.23 11.74
N ALA A 107 -15.88 9.13 12.65
CA ALA A 107 -14.59 9.81 12.58
C ALA A 107 -13.40 8.83 12.70
N VAL A 108 -13.52 7.82 13.56
CA VAL A 108 -12.52 6.74 13.68
C VAL A 108 -12.44 5.92 12.39
N ILE A 109 -13.58 5.52 11.83
CA ILE A 109 -13.65 4.76 10.58
C ILE A 109 -13.08 5.58 9.42
N ALA A 110 -13.43 6.86 9.30
CA ALA A 110 -12.88 7.80 8.31
C ALA A 110 -11.36 7.87 8.42
N LYS A 111 -10.82 8.04 9.63
CA LYS A 111 -9.37 8.09 9.88
C LYS A 111 -8.66 6.78 9.48
N LEU A 112 -9.27 5.63 9.72
CA LEU A 112 -8.66 4.33 9.44
C LEU A 112 -8.74 3.92 7.97
N THR A 113 -9.83 4.29 7.29
CA THR A 113 -10.11 3.93 5.89
C THR A 113 -9.71 5.02 4.90
N ARG A 114 -9.48 6.25 5.38
CA ARG A 114 -9.29 7.48 4.59
C ARG A 114 -10.47 7.80 3.68
N LEU A 115 -11.66 7.41 4.11
CA LEU A 115 -12.92 7.82 3.47
C LEU A 115 -13.35 9.18 3.99
N ASP A 116 -14.14 9.87 3.17
CA ASP A 116 -14.74 11.15 3.54
C ASP A 116 -15.85 10.95 4.60
N SER A 117 -15.88 11.83 5.60
CA SER A 117 -16.78 11.72 6.75
C SER A 117 -18.24 11.98 6.36
N GLU A 118 -18.50 12.89 5.41
CA GLU A 118 -19.86 13.17 4.93
C GLU A 118 -20.39 12.04 4.07
N ALA A 119 -19.56 11.53 3.15
CA ALA A 119 -19.88 10.33 2.39
C ALA A 119 -20.23 9.15 3.32
N LEU A 120 -19.53 8.98 4.44
CA LEU A 120 -19.86 7.96 5.43
C LEU A 120 -21.20 8.20 6.13
N ARG A 121 -21.56 9.46 6.45
CA ARG A 121 -22.87 9.80 7.03
C ARG A 121 -24.02 9.53 6.06
N VAL A 122 -23.83 9.80 4.77
CA VAL A 122 -24.81 9.47 3.73
C VAL A 122 -24.96 7.96 3.60
N MET A 123 -23.85 7.21 3.54
CA MET A 123 -23.90 5.75 3.49
C MET A 123 -24.52 5.12 4.75
N ALA A 124 -24.32 5.74 5.92
CA ALA A 124 -24.95 5.35 7.17
C ALA A 124 -26.44 5.73 7.25
N GLY A 125 -26.99 6.42 6.24
CA GLY A 125 -28.38 6.87 6.21
C GLY A 125 -28.69 8.00 7.20
N MET A 126 -27.66 8.68 7.72
CA MET A 126 -27.80 9.76 8.70
C MET A 126 -28.05 11.12 8.05
N ILE A 127 -27.62 11.29 6.80
CA ILE A 127 -27.86 12.48 5.98
C ILE A 127 -28.48 12.01 4.67
N GLY A 128 -29.56 12.67 4.24
CA GLY A 128 -30.18 12.38 2.95
C GLY A 128 -29.23 12.72 1.80
N PRO A 129 -29.24 11.98 0.68
CA PRO A 129 -28.31 12.21 -0.43
C PRO A 129 -28.41 13.63 -1.03
N ASP A 130 -29.54 14.32 -0.83
CA ASP A 130 -29.78 15.67 -1.34
C ASP A 130 -29.10 16.77 -0.52
N GLU A 131 -28.82 16.58 0.77
CA GLU A 131 -28.24 17.65 1.60
C GLU A 131 -26.74 17.86 1.38
N VAL A 132 -26.03 16.85 0.86
CA VAL A 132 -24.58 16.91 0.60
C VAL A 132 -24.27 17.47 -0.79
N ALA A 133 -25.25 17.43 -1.71
CA ALA A 133 -25.10 18.01 -3.04
C ALA A 133 -25.05 19.55 -3.02
N ASP A 134 -25.68 20.18 -2.03
CA ASP A 134 -25.72 21.63 -1.90
C ASP A 134 -24.41 22.24 -1.32
N GLU A 135 -23.65 21.52 -0.49
CA GLU A 135 -22.37 22.04 0.04
C GLU A 135 -21.21 21.97 -0.98
N ALA A 136 -21.26 21.05 -1.95
CA ALA A 136 -20.23 20.96 -2.99
C ALA A 136 -20.28 22.10 -4.03
N LEU A 137 -21.27 23.00 -3.93
CA LEU A 137 -21.52 24.09 -4.87
C LEU A 137 -21.20 25.49 -4.32
N VAL A 138 -20.66 25.58 -3.10
CA VAL A 138 -20.27 26.83 -2.42
C VAL A 138 -18.75 26.95 -2.32
#